data_AF-A0A2A5BTH0-F1
#
_entry.id   AF-A0A2A5BTH0-F1
#
_cell.length_a   1.000
_cell.length_b   1.000
_cell.length_c   1.000
_cell.angle_alpha   90.00
_cell.angle_beta   90.00
_cell.angle_gamma   90.00
#
_symmetry.space_group_name_H-M   'P 1'
#
loop_
_entity.id
_entity.type
_entity.pdbx_description
1 polymer ?
#
loop_
_entity_poly.entity_id
_entity_poly.type
_entity_poly.pdbx_seq_one_letter_code
_entity_poly.pdbx_strand_id
1 'polypeptide(L)'
;MLQAGILYETSEVADSQMPDASISDPTATSIVVNGAFTMDKIVLKVQYGMQTLDLDVDGADDIDTTLIAVGAEHNCTKQTKLYAEYTTLSVDAGGSSEPSSSVFSVGMLHKF
;
A
#
# COMPACT_ATOMS: atom_id res chain seq x y z
N MET A 1 -6.11 -21.93 6.59
CA MET A 1 -5.39 -21.96 5.28
C MET A 1 -4.54 -20.71 5.18
N LEU A 2 -3.27 -20.83 4.83
CA LEU A 2 -2.36 -19.70 4.63
C LEU A 2 -2.30 -19.35 3.14
N GLN A 3 -2.38 -18.07 2.82
CA GLN A 3 -2.17 -17.50 1.48
C GLN A 3 -1.14 -16.39 1.61
N ALA A 4 -0.25 -16.27 0.62
CA ALA A 4 0.72 -15.20 0.54
C ALA A 4 0.87 -14.77 -0.92
N GLY A 5 1.21 -13.50 -1.12
CA GLY A 5 1.43 -12.92 -2.44
C GLY A 5 2.52 -11.86 -2.39
N ILE A 6 3.20 -11.71 -3.51
CA ILE A 6 4.18 -10.65 -3.75
C ILE A 6 3.88 -10.03 -5.11
N LEU A 7 3.98 -8.72 -5.20
CA LEU A 7 3.94 -7.95 -6.43
C LEU A 7 5.18 -7.07 -6.48
N TYR A 8 5.87 -7.08 -7.61
CA TYR A 8 6.99 -6.19 -7.90
C TYR A 8 6.69 -5.51 -9.23
N GLU A 9 6.80 -4.20 -9.26
CA GLU A 9 6.47 -3.35 -10.41
C GLU A 9 7.52 -2.27 -10.58
N THR A 10 7.84 -1.96 -11.83
CA THR A 10 8.68 -0.82 -12.21
C THR A 10 7.97 -0.06 -13.31
N SER A 11 7.94 1.27 -13.22
CA SER A 11 7.31 2.14 -14.20
C SER A 11 8.10 3.44 -14.37
N GLU A 12 7.93 4.06 -15.53
CA GLU A 12 8.41 5.42 -15.79
C GLU A 12 7.26 6.40 -15.49
N VAL A 13 7.60 7.54 -14.89
CA VAL A 13 6.64 8.61 -14.61
C VAL A 13 6.86 9.74 -15.60
N ALA A 14 5.77 10.30 -16.13
CA ALA A 14 5.89 11.36 -17.12
C ALA A 14 6.39 12.66 -16.48
N ASP A 15 7.39 13.31 -17.08
CA ASP A 15 7.95 14.60 -16.64
C ASP A 15 6.88 15.66 -16.37
N SER A 16 5.81 15.67 -17.18
CA SER A 16 4.68 16.63 -17.02
C SER A 16 3.89 16.48 -15.71
N GLN A 17 4.11 15.40 -14.96
CA GLN A 17 3.49 15.15 -13.67
C GLN A 17 4.41 15.56 -12.50
N MET A 18 5.64 15.99 -12.79
CA MET A 18 6.60 16.43 -11.78
C MET A 18 6.38 17.89 -11.39
N PRO A 19 6.47 18.23 -10.09
CA PRO A 19 6.31 19.60 -9.62
C PRO A 19 7.54 20.48 -9.92
N ASP A 20 8.69 19.87 -10.20
CA ASP A 20 9.95 20.54 -10.52
C ASP A 20 10.41 20.16 -11.93
N ALA A 21 10.71 21.17 -12.75
CA ALA A 21 11.15 21.01 -14.13
C ALA A 21 12.62 20.55 -14.26
N SER A 22 13.35 20.47 -13.15
CA SER A 22 14.70 19.89 -13.09
C SER A 22 14.70 18.36 -12.98
N ILE A 23 13.56 17.76 -12.62
CA ILE A 23 13.35 16.31 -12.58
C ILE A 23 13.10 15.84 -14.02
N SER A 24 13.96 14.95 -14.53
CA SER A 24 13.83 14.35 -15.85
C SER A 24 13.88 12.83 -15.74
N ASP A 25 13.04 12.12 -16.50
CA ASP A 25 13.00 10.65 -16.54
C ASP A 25 12.79 9.97 -15.16
N PRO A 26 11.88 10.46 -14.29
CA PRO A 26 11.67 9.85 -12.98
C PRO A 26 11.13 8.42 -13.10
N THR A 27 11.65 7.52 -12.25
CA THR A 27 11.26 6.10 -12.25
C THR A 27 10.65 5.69 -10.93
N ALA A 28 9.60 4.87 -10.98
CA ALA A 28 8.94 4.33 -9.79
C ALA A 28 9.18 2.82 -9.70
N THR A 29 9.61 2.37 -8.53
CA THR A 29 9.73 0.95 -8.19
C THR A 29 8.86 0.62 -7.00
N SER A 30 8.03 -0.40 -7.12
CA SER A 30 7.06 -0.81 -6.11
C SER A 30 7.21 -2.28 -5.75
N ILE A 31 7.15 -2.59 -4.46
CA ILE A 31 7.03 -3.93 -3.93
C ILE A 31 5.88 -4.00 -2.95
N VAL A 32 5.01 -5.01 -3.10
CA VAL A 32 3.90 -5.27 -2.17
C VAL A 32 3.93 -6.73 -1.76
N VAL A 33 3.98 -6.97 -0.45
CA VAL A 33 3.86 -8.30 0.16
C VAL A 33 2.54 -8.36 0.90
N ASN A 34 1.78 -9.43 0.68
CA ASN A 34 0.53 -9.67 1.37
C ASN A 34 0.48 -11.09 1.94
N GLY A 35 -0.25 -11.22 3.05
CA GLY A 35 -0.50 -12.49 3.71
C GLY A 35 -1.93 -12.56 4.22
N ALA A 36 -2.55 -13.73 4.11
CA ALA A 36 -3.85 -14.01 4.69
C ALA A 36 -3.86 -15.37 5.37
N PHE A 37 -4.41 -15.41 6.59
CA PHE A 37 -4.54 -16.63 7.37
C PHE A 37 -5.99 -16.87 7.78
N THR A 38 -6.57 -17.95 7.26
CA THR A 38 -7.94 -18.36 7.56
C THR A 38 -7.97 -19.37 8.72
N MET A 39 -8.71 -19.02 9.77
CA MET A 39 -9.04 -19.85 10.93
C MET A 39 -10.56 -20.01 11.01
N ASP A 40 -11.08 -21.13 10.52
CA ASP A 40 -12.53 -21.37 10.40
C ASP A 40 -13.23 -20.21 9.66
N LYS A 41 -14.09 -19.43 10.35
CA LYS A 41 -14.81 -18.29 9.78
C LYS A 41 -14.01 -16.99 9.80
N ILE A 42 -12.90 -16.93 10.52
CA ILE A 42 -12.08 -15.72 10.65
C ILE A 42 -10.96 -15.75 9.60
N VAL A 43 -10.77 -14.65 8.88
CA VAL A 43 -9.63 -14.45 7.98
C VAL A 43 -8.84 -13.24 8.46
N LEU A 44 -7.61 -13.46 8.90
CA LEU A 44 -6.68 -12.39 9.22
C LEU A 44 -5.91 -12.01 7.95
N LYS A 45 -5.68 -10.72 7.72
CA LYS A 45 -4.96 -10.19 6.56
C LYS A 45 -3.93 -9.17 7.00
N VAL A 46 -2.80 -9.19 6.32
CA VAL A 46 -1.73 -8.19 6.46
C VAL A 46 -1.19 -7.85 5.08
N GLN A 47 -0.85 -6.59 4.87
CA GLN A 47 -0.18 -6.11 3.68
C GLN A 47 0.90 -5.10 4.08
N TYR A 48 2.04 -5.22 3.42
CA TYR A 48 3.14 -4.27 3.47
C TYR A 48 3.48 -3.88 2.03
N GLY A 49 3.50 -2.59 1.74
CA GLY A 49 3.88 -2.05 0.45
C GLY A 49 4.93 -0.98 0.60
N MET A 50 5.86 -0.93 -0.33
CA MET A 50 6.85 0.13 -0.47
C MET A 50 6.90 0.54 -1.93
N GLN A 51 6.95 1.83 -2.18
CA GLN A 51 7.24 2.41 -3.48
C GLN A 51 8.31 3.46 -3.31
N THR A 52 9.33 3.43 -4.16
CA THR A 52 10.35 4.47 -4.28
C THR A 52 10.16 5.16 -5.61
N LEU A 53 10.09 6.49 -5.59
CA LEU A 53 10.15 7.33 -6.78
C LEU A 53 11.54 7.97 -6.82
N ASP A 54 12.36 7.50 -7.74
CA ASP A 54 13.68 8.04 -8.06
C ASP A 54 13.49 9.27 -8.94
N LEU A 55 14.05 10.40 -8.50
CA LEU A 55 13.90 11.70 -9.15
C LEU A 55 15.02 12.01 -10.16
N ASP A 56 16.09 11.22 -10.21
CA ASP A 56 17.26 11.44 -11.09
C ASP A 56 17.83 12.89 -11.02
N VAL A 57 17.83 13.51 -9.83
CA VAL A 57 18.40 14.86 -9.59
C VAL A 57 19.50 14.80 -8.53
N ASP A 58 20.68 15.33 -8.88
CA ASP A 58 21.83 15.38 -7.98
C ASP A 58 21.56 16.26 -6.74
N GLY A 59 21.61 15.66 -5.55
CA GLY A 59 21.35 16.32 -4.27
C GLY A 59 19.88 16.40 -3.84
N ALA A 60 18.96 15.75 -4.57
CA ALA A 60 17.59 15.51 -4.12
C ALA A 60 17.47 14.11 -3.50
N ASP A 61 16.64 13.99 -2.46
CA ASP A 61 16.28 12.69 -1.89
C ASP A 61 15.11 12.07 -2.66
N ASP A 62 15.11 10.74 -2.76
CA ASP A 62 14.01 9.98 -3.35
C ASP A 62 12.72 10.12 -2.52
N ILE A 63 11.58 9.86 -3.16
CA ILE A 63 10.29 9.86 -2.47
C ILE A 63 9.88 8.42 -2.18
N ASP A 64 9.92 8.05 -0.90
CA ASP A 64 9.54 6.74 -0.42
C ASP A 64 8.11 6.75 0.15
N THR A 65 7.25 5.89 -0.38
CA THR A 65 5.88 5.68 0.10
C THR A 65 5.75 4.30 0.72
N THR A 66 5.36 4.24 1.99
CA THR A 66 5.12 2.99 2.73
C THR A 66 3.65 2.81 3.06
N LEU A 67 3.12 1.63 2.73
CA LEU A 67 1.77 1.17 3.07
C LEU A 67 1.86 0.02 4.08
N ILE A 68 1.11 0.12 5.18
CA ILE A 68 0.87 -0.99 6.10
C ILE A 68 -0.62 -1.13 6.28
N ALA A 69 -1.16 -2.32 6.03
CA ALA A 69 -2.55 -2.64 6.31
C ALA A 69 -2.67 -3.94 7.12
N VAL A 70 -3.57 -3.93 8.09
CA VAL A 70 -3.95 -5.11 8.86
C VAL A 70 -5.47 -5.18 8.94
N GLY A 71 -6.01 -6.38 8.84
CA GLY A 71 -7.46 -6.55 8.84
C GLY A 71 -7.91 -7.93 9.27
N ALA A 72 -9.18 -8.01 9.61
CA ALA A 72 -9.87 -9.24 9.92
C ALA A 72 -11.23 -9.28 9.21
N GLU A 73 -11.57 -10.44 8.68
CA GLU A 73 -12.90 -10.73 8.15
C GLU A 73 -13.55 -11.85 8.96
N HIS A 74 -14.87 -11.76 9.16
CA HIS A 74 -15.68 -12.86 9.69
C HIS A 74 -16.70 -13.30 8.64
N ASN A 75 -16.56 -14.52 8.15
CA ASN A 75 -17.45 -15.15 7.19
C ASN A 75 -18.70 -15.68 7.91
N CYS A 76 -19.75 -14.86 7.94
CA CYS A 76 -21.04 -15.24 8.52
C CYS A 76 -21.69 -16.39 7.73
N THR A 77 -21.65 -16.30 6.39
CA THR A 77 -22.11 -17.33 5.46
C THR A 77 -21.15 -17.39 4.25
N LYS A 78 -21.41 -18.25 3.27
CA LYS A 78 -20.67 -18.24 1.99
C LYS A 78 -20.88 -16.96 1.18
N GLN A 79 -21.94 -16.21 1.47
CA GLN A 79 -22.34 -15.00 0.75
C GLN A 79 -22.11 -13.72 1.55
N THR A 80 -22.07 -13.80 2.88
CA THR A 80 -21.96 -12.63 3.76
C THR A 80 -20.67 -12.67 4.58
N LYS A 81 -19.91 -11.57 4.54
CA LYS A 81 -18.75 -11.34 5.41
C LYS A 81 -18.83 -9.97 6.07
N LEU A 82 -18.36 -9.90 7.31
CA LEU A 82 -18.04 -8.65 8.00
C LEU A 82 -16.53 -8.42 7.92
N TYR A 83 -16.09 -7.17 7.86
CA TYR A 83 -14.67 -6.83 7.86
C TYR A 83 -14.38 -5.64 8.77
N ALA A 84 -13.17 -5.63 9.31
CA ALA A 84 -12.54 -4.50 9.95
C ALA A 84 -11.10 -4.42 9.46
N GLU A 85 -10.64 -3.22 9.13
CA GLU A 85 -9.32 -2.98 8.55
C GLU A 85 -8.74 -1.66 9.07
N TYR A 86 -7.44 -1.66 9.33
CA TYR A 86 -6.67 -0.48 9.63
C TYR A 86 -5.52 -0.37 8.63
N THR A 87 -5.41 0.79 8.00
CA THR A 87 -4.41 1.06 6.97
C THR A 87 -3.70 2.35 7.31
N THR A 88 -2.38 2.35 7.15
CA THR A 88 -1.55 3.55 7.24
C THR A 88 -0.70 3.70 5.98
N LEU A 89 -0.60 4.94 5.51
CA LEU A 89 0.22 5.36 4.39
C LEU A 89 1.15 6.46 4.89
N SER A 90 2.45 6.30 4.69
CA SER A 90 3.46 7.31 5.04
C SER A 90 4.27 7.63 3.80
N VAL A 91 4.61 8.91 3.65
CA VAL A 91 5.50 9.38 2.59
C VAL A 91 6.70 10.06 3.24
N ASP A 92 7.88 9.61 2.87
CA ASP A 92 9.16 10.23 3.19
C ASP A 92 9.73 10.82 1.90
N ALA A 93 10.26 12.04 1.99
CA ALA A 93 10.81 12.79 0.87
C ALA A 93 12.07 13.57 1.29
N GLY A 94 12.80 13.10 2.31
CA GLY A 94 14.07 13.71 2.76
C GLY A 94 13.95 15.07 3.45
N GLY A 95 12.74 15.62 3.56
CA GLY A 95 12.45 16.90 4.21
C GLY A 95 12.10 16.77 5.70
N SER A 96 11.90 17.91 6.36
CA SER A 96 11.55 17.95 7.80
C SER A 96 10.10 17.54 8.13
N SER A 97 9.30 17.13 7.15
CA SER A 97 7.89 16.77 7.34
C SER A 97 7.56 15.52 6.53
N GLU A 98 7.36 14.41 7.22
CA GLU A 98 6.93 13.13 6.66
C GLU A 98 5.41 13.00 6.83
N PRO A 99 4.59 13.29 5.80
CA PRO A 99 3.15 13.15 5.94
C PRO A 99 2.75 11.68 6.09
N SER A 100 1.94 11.41 7.11
CA SER A 100 1.31 10.11 7.34
C SER A 100 -0.20 10.24 7.44
N SER A 101 -0.93 9.29 6.86
CA SER A 101 -2.39 9.20 6.96
C SER A 101 -2.80 7.79 7.36
N SER A 102 -3.79 7.68 8.24
CA SER A 102 -4.33 6.39 8.66
C SER A 102 -5.84 6.36 8.56
N VAL A 103 -6.38 5.20 8.18
CA VAL A 103 -7.81 4.96 8.03
C VAL A 103 -8.18 3.70 8.78
N PHE A 104 -9.25 3.78 9.58
CA PHE A 104 -9.91 2.63 10.16
C PHE A 104 -11.27 2.44 9.48
N SER A 105 -11.52 1.24 8.97
CA SER A 105 -12.73 0.90 8.23
C SER A 105 -13.40 -0.33 8.81
N VAL A 106 -14.72 -0.32 8.84
CA VAL A 106 -15.55 -1.48 9.21
C VAL A 106 -16.72 -1.58 8.24
N GLY A 107 -17.14 -2.80 7.91
CA GLY A 107 -18.27 -2.96 7.01
C GLY A 107 -18.74 -4.40 6.83
N MET A 108 -19.71 -4.54 5.92
CA MET A 108 -20.31 -5.80 5.54
C MET A 108 -20.34 -5.91 4.02
N LEU A 109 -20.05 -7.10 3.49
CA LEU A 109 -20.17 -7.42 2.09
C LEU A 109 -21.09 -8.63 1.92
N HIS A 110 -22.12 -8.49 1.10
CA HIS A 110 -23.05 -9.55 0.75
C HIS A 110 -23.04 -9.77 -0.77
N LYS A 111 -22.78 -11.01 -1.19
CA LYS A 111 -22.75 -11.43 -2.59
C LYS A 111 -24.04 -12.20 -2.94
N PHE A 112 -24.77 -11.70 -3.93
CA PHE A 112 -25.97 -12.32 -4.49
C PHE A 112 -25.62 -13.42 -5.49
#